data_AF-A0A090T9A2-F1
#
_entry.id   AF-A0A090T9A2-F1
#
_cell.length_a   1.000
_cell.length_b   1.000
_cell.length_c   1.000
_cell.angle_alpha   90.00
_cell.angle_beta   90.00
_cell.angle_gamma   90.00
#
_symmetry.space_group_name_H-M   'P 1'
#
loop_
_entity.id
_entity.type
_entity.pdbx_description
1 polymer ?
#
loop_
_entity_poly.entity_id
_entity_poly.type
_entity_poly.pdbx_seq_one_letter_code
_entity_poly.pdbx_strand_id
1 'polypeptide(L)'
;MNKKWIALLVVAFGLGVGSKLFIDNQKLQEQQAQELVQLEKVSESVLYGENGAAVEIFDQTDPRTRVVYFGFTRCPDVCPTSLAMLAGALNQIDDETKATLRPMFVSLDLSAMPQKPLPSTPTTFTQ
;
A
#
# COMPACT_ATOMS: atom_id res chain seq x y z
N MET A 1 13.85 -61.17 -4.83
CA MET A 1 13.92 -59.69 -4.90
C MET A 1 15.17 -59.24 -4.15
N ASN A 2 16.06 -58.48 -4.80
CA ASN A 2 17.41 -58.21 -4.26
C ASN A 2 17.37 -57.17 -3.14
N LYS A 3 17.81 -57.53 -1.92
CA LYS A 3 17.86 -56.64 -0.75
C LYS A 3 18.58 -55.30 -1.02
N LYS A 4 19.51 -55.27 -1.98
CA LYS A 4 20.24 -54.06 -2.41
C LYS A 4 19.33 -52.99 -3.05
N TRP A 5 18.32 -53.42 -3.82
CA TRP A 5 17.37 -52.51 -4.46
C TRP A 5 16.39 -51.90 -3.46
N ILE A 6 15.99 -52.67 -2.44
CA ILE A 6 15.14 -52.18 -1.35
C ILE A 6 15.90 -51.14 -0.52
N ALA A 7 17.19 -51.38 -0.22
CA ALA A 7 18.02 -50.42 0.50
C ALA A 7 18.18 -49.08 -0.27
N LEU A 8 18.37 -49.13 -1.59
CA LEU A 8 18.48 -47.93 -2.42
C LEU A 8 17.18 -47.08 -2.42
N LEU A 9 16.01 -47.72 -2.48
CA LEU A 9 14.73 -47.01 -2.48
C LEU A 9 14.46 -46.30 -1.14
N VAL A 10 14.80 -46.93 -0.02
CA VAL A 10 14.60 -46.33 1.32
C VAL A 10 15.49 -45.11 1.50
N VAL A 11 16.75 -45.17 1.07
CA VAL A 11 17.68 -44.03 1.15
C VAL A 11 17.21 -42.86 0.29
N ALA A 12 16.78 -43.12 -0.95
CA ALA A 12 16.27 -42.09 -1.84
C ALA A 12 15.02 -41.40 -1.26
N PHE A 13 14.10 -42.18 -0.66
CA PHE A 13 12.91 -41.63 -0.03
C PHE A 13 13.24 -40.78 1.20
N GLY A 14 14.17 -41.23 2.05
CA GLY A 14 14.62 -40.47 3.23
C GLY A 14 15.24 -39.12 2.87
N LEU A 15 16.05 -39.06 1.81
CA LEU A 15 16.60 -37.81 1.30
C LEU A 15 15.51 -36.89 0.72
N GLY A 16 14.57 -37.43 -0.06
CA GLY A 16 13.47 -36.64 -0.64
C GLY A 16 12.57 -36.01 0.43
N VAL A 17 12.19 -36.77 1.47
CA VAL A 17 11.38 -36.26 2.57
C VAL A 17 12.17 -35.26 3.42
N GLY A 18 13.43 -35.55 3.72
CA GLY A 18 14.31 -34.64 4.46
C GLY A 18 14.49 -33.29 3.76
N SER A 19 14.78 -33.29 2.46
CA SER A 19 14.90 -32.07 1.68
C SER A 19 13.58 -31.30 1.58
N LYS A 20 12.43 -31.99 1.45
CA LYS A 20 11.11 -31.33 1.40
C LYS A 20 10.78 -30.62 2.71
N LEU A 21 11.01 -31.26 3.85
CA LEU A 21 10.79 -30.65 5.17
C LEU A 21 11.71 -29.44 5.40
N PHE A 22 12.94 -29.49 4.90
CA PHE A 22 13.87 -28.38 4.99
C PHE A 22 13.46 -27.19 4.09
N ILE A 23 13.04 -27.46 2.85
CA ILE A 23 12.58 -26.41 1.92
C ILE A 23 11.27 -25.77 2.39
N ASP A 24 10.31 -26.57 2.86
CA ASP A 24 9.03 -26.03 3.38
C ASP A 24 9.28 -25.12 4.59
N ASN A 25 10.24 -25.46 5.47
CA ASN A 25 10.62 -24.61 6.61
C ASN A 25 11.30 -23.29 6.18
N GLN A 26 12.09 -23.31 5.10
CA GLN A 26 12.72 -22.09 4.55
C GLN A 26 11.71 -21.17 3.88
N LYS A 27 10.70 -21.74 3.21
CA LYS A 27 9.68 -21.00 2.46
C LYS A 27 8.76 -20.15 3.34
N LEU A 28 8.46 -20.60 4.56
CA LEU A 28 7.69 -19.81 5.54
C LEU A 28 8.41 -18.51 5.94
N GLN A 29 9.74 -18.55 6.06
CA GLN A 29 10.55 -17.39 6.43
C GLN A 29 10.52 -16.30 5.35
N GLU A 30 10.56 -16.70 4.07
CA GLU A 30 10.47 -15.77 2.94
C GLU A 30 9.06 -15.15 2.81
N GLN A 31 8.01 -15.90 3.16
CA GLN A 31 6.63 -15.39 3.12
C GLN A 31 6.38 -14.28 4.16
N GLN A 32 6.89 -14.43 5.39
CA GLN A 32 6.76 -13.38 6.40
C GLN A 32 7.56 -12.11 6.05
N ALA A 33 8.72 -12.25 5.42
CA ALA A 33 9.51 -11.11 4.97
C ALA A 33 8.79 -10.31 3.87
N GLN A 34 8.09 -10.99 2.97
CA GLN A 34 7.33 -10.32 1.89
C GLN A 34 6.13 -9.54 2.41
N GLU A 35 5.45 -10.02 3.45
CA GLU A 35 4.32 -9.33 4.07
C GLU A 35 4.75 -8.02 4.74
N LEU A 36 5.89 -8.04 5.46
CA LEU A 36 6.51 -6.84 6.03
C LEU A 36 6.95 -5.83 4.96
N VAL A 37 7.56 -6.31 3.86
CA VAL A 37 7.97 -5.46 2.73
C VAL A 37 6.76 -4.85 2.02
N GLN A 38 5.64 -5.57 1.91
CA GLN A 38 4.42 -5.03 1.32
C GLN A 38 3.76 -3.98 2.21
N LEU A 39 3.79 -4.16 3.53
CA LEU A 39 3.32 -3.15 4.49
C LEU A 39 4.19 -1.89 4.44
N GLU A 40 5.52 -2.04 4.33
CA GLU A 40 6.46 -0.93 4.16
C GLU A 40 6.19 -0.17 2.84
N LYS A 41 5.92 -0.90 1.74
CA LYS A 41 5.59 -0.27 0.45
C LYS A 41 4.25 0.47 0.45
N VAL A 42 3.25 -0.01 1.19
CA VAL A 42 1.97 0.70 1.36
C VAL A 42 2.15 1.93 2.26
N SER A 43 3.08 1.89 3.21
CA SER A 43 3.42 3.03 4.06
C SER A 43 4.10 4.17 3.27
N GLU A 44 4.82 3.86 2.20
CA GLU A 44 5.41 4.83 1.26
C GLU A 44 4.39 5.33 0.20
N SER A 45 3.12 5.49 0.57
CA SER A 45 2.10 6.06 -0.32
C SER A 45 2.19 7.59 -0.31
N VAL A 46 3.22 8.07 -0.99
CA VAL A 46 3.40 9.48 -1.32
C VAL A 46 2.53 9.80 -2.53
N LEU A 47 1.60 10.74 -2.35
CA LEU A 47 0.86 11.37 -3.44
C LEU A 47 1.44 12.73 -3.77
N TYR A 48 1.06 13.27 -4.92
CA TYR A 48 1.47 14.61 -5.32
C TYR A 48 0.24 15.52 -5.37
N GLY A 49 0.34 16.68 -4.71
CA GLY A 49 -0.65 17.74 -4.80
C GLY A 49 -0.65 18.40 -6.18
N GLU A 50 -1.62 19.30 -6.41
CA GLU A 50 -1.76 20.07 -7.65
C GLU A 50 -0.49 20.86 -8.03
N ASN A 51 0.25 21.35 -7.02
CA ASN A 51 1.51 22.06 -7.17
C ASN A 51 2.74 21.13 -7.32
N GLY A 52 2.54 19.81 -7.36
CA GLY A 52 3.61 18.82 -7.39
C GLY A 52 4.31 18.60 -6.05
N ALA A 53 3.79 19.14 -4.94
CA ALA A 53 4.32 18.85 -3.62
C ALA A 53 4.02 17.40 -3.22
N ALA A 54 5.04 16.69 -2.73
CA ALA A 54 4.87 15.36 -2.15
C ALA A 54 4.04 15.45 -0.86
N VAL A 55 3.05 14.58 -0.74
CA VAL A 55 2.15 14.47 0.40
C VAL A 55 2.05 13.01 0.80
N GLU A 56 2.60 12.67 1.96
CA GLU A 56 2.43 11.37 2.59
C GLU A 56 1.02 11.27 3.18
N ILE A 57 0.22 10.30 2.72
CA ILE A 57 -1.16 10.14 3.22
C ILE A 57 -1.15 9.60 4.65
N PHE A 58 -0.22 8.70 4.97
CA PHE A 58 -0.12 8.03 6.28
C PHE A 58 0.88 8.68 7.24
N ASP A 59 1.25 9.93 6.98
CA ASP A 59 2.12 10.69 7.88
C ASP A 59 1.45 10.88 9.26
N GLN A 60 2.10 10.31 10.28
CA GLN A 60 1.66 10.31 11.68
C GLN A 60 2.12 11.55 12.47
N THR A 61 2.91 12.43 11.86
CA THR A 61 3.36 13.67 12.52
C THR A 61 2.23 14.71 12.62
N ASP A 62 1.23 14.64 11.73
CA ASP A 62 0.02 15.43 11.80
C ASP A 62 -1.04 14.72 12.68
N PRO A 63 -1.42 15.30 13.84
CA PRO A 63 -2.39 14.68 14.75
C PRO A 63 -3.85 14.75 14.24
N ARG A 64 -4.10 15.45 13.13
CA ARG A 64 -5.46 15.60 12.58
C ARG A 64 -5.96 14.33 11.92
N THR A 65 -7.26 14.08 12.07
CA THR A 65 -7.93 12.96 11.40
C THR A 65 -8.07 13.27 9.91
N ARG A 66 -7.48 12.42 9.07
CA ARG A 66 -7.52 12.56 7.62
C ARG A 66 -8.83 11.99 7.08
N VAL A 67 -9.62 12.84 6.43
CA VAL A 67 -10.88 12.44 5.77
C VAL A 67 -10.60 12.37 4.28
N VAL A 68 -10.35 11.16 3.77
CA VAL A 68 -9.93 10.95 2.38
C VAL A 68 -11.12 10.64 1.50
N TYR A 69 -11.32 11.45 0.46
CA TYR A 69 -12.32 11.24 -0.58
C TYR A 69 -11.62 10.95 -1.91
N PHE A 70 -11.82 9.74 -2.45
CA PHE A 70 -11.33 9.33 -3.76
C PHE A 70 -12.39 9.62 -4.82
N GLY A 71 -12.05 10.35 -5.87
CA GLY A 71 -13.03 10.66 -6.92
C GLY A 71 -12.42 11.26 -8.18
N PHE A 72 -13.28 11.52 -9.16
CA PHE A 72 -12.88 12.16 -10.41
C PHE A 72 -13.31 13.62 -10.39
N THR A 73 -12.45 14.52 -10.88
CA THR A 73 -12.78 15.94 -11.03
C THR A 73 -13.73 16.22 -12.20
N ARG A 74 -13.82 15.29 -13.16
CA ARG A 74 -14.51 15.46 -14.44
C ARG A 74 -15.53 14.36 -14.75
N CYS A 75 -16.16 13.77 -13.73
CA CYS A 75 -17.27 12.82 -13.97
C CYS A 75 -18.60 13.56 -14.17
N PRO A 76 -19.34 13.30 -15.26
CA PRO A 76 -20.54 14.06 -15.63
C PRO A 76 -21.80 13.79 -14.79
N ASP A 77 -21.80 12.81 -13.89
CA ASP A 77 -23.02 12.41 -13.18
C ASP A 77 -22.96 12.63 -11.66
N VAL A 78 -22.29 11.75 -10.91
CA VAL A 78 -22.49 11.65 -9.45
C VAL A 78 -21.38 12.26 -8.59
N CYS A 79 -20.17 12.38 -9.13
CA CYS A 79 -19.00 12.86 -8.37
C CYS A 79 -19.09 14.30 -7.83
N PRO A 80 -19.62 15.31 -8.56
CA PRO A 80 -19.67 16.67 -8.01
C PRO A 80 -20.66 16.78 -6.85
N THR A 81 -21.75 16.01 -6.89
CA THR A 81 -22.77 15.99 -5.83
C THR A 81 -22.19 15.47 -4.51
N SER A 82 -21.44 14.35 -4.54
CA SER A 82 -20.82 13.80 -3.33
C SER A 82 -19.79 14.74 -2.69
N LEU A 83 -18.98 15.43 -3.50
CA LEU A 83 -18.01 16.41 -3.01
C LEU A 83 -18.70 17.64 -2.42
N ALA A 84 -19.78 18.12 -3.06
CA ALA A 84 -20.59 19.20 -2.52
C ALA A 84 -21.26 18.83 -1.19
N MET A 85 -21.75 17.59 -1.04
CA MET A 85 -22.29 17.11 0.23
C MET A 85 -21.23 17.05 1.33
N LEU A 86 -20.02 16.59 1.02
CA LEU A 86 -18.91 16.59 2.00
C LEU A 86 -18.57 18.02 2.44
N ALA A 87 -18.47 18.96 1.51
CA ALA A 87 -18.26 20.38 1.83
C ALA A 87 -19.40 20.93 2.69
N GLY A 88 -20.65 20.58 2.37
CA GLY A 88 -21.84 20.95 3.15
C GLY A 88 -21.83 20.36 4.57
N ALA A 89 -21.37 19.12 4.74
CA ALA A 89 -21.24 18.48 6.06
C ALA A 89 -20.13 19.15 6.89
N LEU A 90 -18.98 19.44 6.28
CA LEU A 90 -17.90 20.17 6.94
C LEU A 90 -18.32 21.57 7.37
N ASN A 91 -19.19 22.25 6.62
CA ASN A 91 -19.70 23.57 6.99
C ASN A 91 -20.68 23.55 8.18
N GLN A 92 -21.25 22.40 8.52
CA GLN A 92 -22.22 22.26 9.61
C GLN A 92 -21.59 22.00 10.98
N ILE A 93 -20.29 21.68 11.02
CA ILE A 93 -19.55 21.49 12.28
C ILE A 93 -18.84 22.78 12.70
N ASP A 94 -18.57 22.92 13.99
CA ASP A 94 -17.85 24.06 14.54
C ASP A 94 -16.37 24.09 14.13
N ASP A 95 -15.75 25.26 14.26
CA ASP A 95 -14.37 25.46 13.81
C ASP A 95 -13.34 24.72 14.66
N GLU A 96 -13.66 24.43 15.93
CA GLU A 96 -12.83 23.60 16.81
C GLU A 96 -12.74 22.17 16.27
N THR A 97 -13.88 21.59 15.91
CA THR A 97 -13.99 20.27 15.30
C THR A 97 -13.32 20.26 13.92
N LYS A 98 -13.53 21.28 13.08
CA LYS A 98 -12.85 21.39 11.78
C LYS A 98 -11.33 21.40 11.92
N ALA A 99 -10.79 22.06 12.94
CA ALA A 99 -9.36 22.12 13.17
C ALA A 99 -8.73 20.75 13.45
N THR A 100 -9.51 19.79 13.96
CA THR A 100 -9.07 18.40 14.17
C THR A 100 -9.08 17.54 12.91
N LEU A 101 -9.68 18.03 11.81
CA LEU A 101 -9.81 17.29 10.56
C LEU A 101 -8.85 17.80 9.50
N ARG A 102 -8.39 16.89 8.64
CA ARG A 102 -7.65 17.20 7.42
C ARG A 102 -8.34 16.55 6.22
N PRO A 103 -9.29 17.23 5.58
CA PRO A 103 -9.95 16.73 4.38
C PRO A 103 -8.95 16.61 3.24
N MET A 104 -8.95 15.48 2.54
CA MET A 104 -8.08 15.22 1.39
C MET A 104 -8.92 14.72 0.22
N PHE A 105 -8.77 15.37 -0.92
CA PHE A 105 -9.31 14.88 -2.18
C PHE A 105 -8.20 14.20 -2.99
N VAL A 106 -8.39 12.92 -3.29
CA VAL A 106 -7.47 12.14 -4.13
C VAL A 106 -8.14 11.90 -5.48
N SER A 107 -7.59 12.53 -6.52
CA SER A 107 -8.10 12.39 -7.88
C SER A 107 -7.76 11.01 -8.45
N LEU A 108 -8.75 10.33 -9.01
CA LEU A 108 -8.59 9.10 -9.79
C LEU A 108 -8.49 9.38 -11.31
N ASP A 109 -8.49 10.66 -11.71
CA ASP A 109 -8.47 11.05 -13.12
C ASP A 109 -7.11 10.75 -13.76
N LEU A 110 -7.08 9.69 -14.57
CA LEU A 110 -5.90 9.27 -15.33
C LEU A 110 -5.47 10.30 -16.39
N SER A 111 -6.38 11.17 -16.85
CA SER A 111 -6.08 12.19 -17.86
C SER A 111 -5.33 13.39 -17.30
N ALA A 112 -5.31 13.56 -15.98
CA ALA A 112 -4.57 14.60 -15.28
C ALA A 112 -3.16 14.18 -14.85
N MET A 113 -2.76 12.92 -15.08
CA MET A 113 -1.38 12.51 -14.87
C MET A 113 -0.54 13.06 -16.02
N PRO A 114 0.31 14.11 -15.83
CA PRO A 114 1.44 14.24 -16.71
C PRO A 114 2.22 12.92 -16.58
N GLN A 115 2.67 12.34 -17.69
CA GLN A 115 3.67 11.28 -17.63
C GLN A 115 4.98 11.87 -17.10
N LYS A 116 5.00 12.27 -15.83
CA LYS A 116 6.24 12.57 -15.12
C LYS A 116 6.77 11.18 -14.75
N PRO A 117 7.87 10.72 -15.34
CA PRO A 117 8.45 9.44 -14.97
C PRO A 117 8.64 9.43 -13.45
N LEU A 118 8.22 8.34 -12.80
CA LEU A 118 8.52 8.14 -11.37
C LEU A 118 10.03 8.39 -11.19
N PRO A 119 10.45 9.20 -10.20
CA PRO A 119 11.86 9.28 -9.88
C PRO A 119 12.32 7.86 -9.54
N SER A 120 13.30 7.35 -10.28
CA SER A 120 13.86 5.99 -10.13
C SER A 120 14.72 5.84 -8.86
N THR A 121 14.63 6.78 -7.94
CA THR A 121 15.49 6.91 -6.78
C THR A 121 14.63 7.14 -5.56
N PRO A 122 14.75 6.31 -4.51
CA PRO A 122 14.20 6.65 -3.21
C PRO A 122 14.92 7.94 -2.80
N THR A 123 14.20 9.04 -2.79
CA THR A 123 14.75 10.30 -2.30
C THR A 123 14.77 10.14 -0.79
N THR A 124 15.91 9.68 -0.27
CA THR A 124 16.24 9.78 1.14
C THR A 124 16.12 11.25 1.51
N PHE A 125 15.01 11.62 2.14
CA PHE A 125 14.86 12.89 2.82
C PHE A 125 15.74 12.82 4.07
N THR A 126 16.99 13.26 3.91
CA THR A 126 17.79 13.68 5.06
C THR A 126 17.27 15.06 5.47
N GLN A 127 16.95 15.16 6.76
CA GLN A 127 16.52 16.33 7.52
C GLN A 127 17.25 17.63 7.14
#